data_AF-A0A2K1ZR96-F1
#
_entry.id   AF-A0A2K1ZR96-F1
#
_cell.length_a   1.000
_cell.length_b   1.000
_cell.length_c   1.000
_cell.angle_alpha   90.00
_cell.angle_beta   90.00
_cell.angle_gamma   90.00
#
_symmetry.space_group_name_H-M   'P 1'
#
loop_
_entity.id
_entity.type
_entity.pdbx_description
1 polymer ?
#
loop_
_entity_poly.entity_id
_entity_poly.type
_entity_poly.pdbx_seq_one_letter_code
_entity_poly.pdbx_strand_id
1 'polypeptide(L)'
;MINLLCSIVEISEDELLRQEFAHLPKIIAAFAEILWADDETLATEETINRVIKQLRVFKSRLPSNIWSSILSTLEPSRQNVLQLSLSS
;
A
#
# COMPACT_ATOMS: atom_id res chain seq x y z
N MET A 1 5.19 37.69 -19.43
CA MET A 1 5.90 36.40 -19.60
C MET A 1 6.09 35.79 -18.21
N ILE A 2 5.00 35.33 -17.61
CA ILE A 2 4.93 34.77 -16.24
C ILE A 2 4.24 33.43 -16.45
N ASN A 3 4.94 32.30 -16.36
CA ASN A 3 4.38 30.94 -16.16
C ASN A 3 5.48 29.87 -16.21
N LEU A 4 6.62 30.08 -15.54
CA LEU A 4 7.56 28.98 -15.25
C LEU A 4 7.68 28.67 -13.76
N LEU A 5 7.01 29.46 -12.90
CA LEU A 5 6.99 29.23 -11.45
C LEU A 5 5.79 28.38 -11.00
N CYS A 6 4.70 28.34 -11.77
CA CYS A 6 3.52 27.52 -11.42
C CYS A 6 3.76 26.01 -11.58
N SER A 7 4.64 25.56 -12.49
CA SER A 7 4.95 24.13 -12.62
C SER A 7 5.92 23.58 -11.57
N ILE A 8 6.61 24.44 -10.81
CA ILE A 8 7.50 24.00 -9.72
C ILE A 8 6.77 24.05 -8.37
N VAL A 9 5.77 24.92 -8.24
CA VAL A 9 4.83 24.93 -7.09
C VAL A 9 3.81 23.78 -7.18
N GLU A 10 3.59 23.21 -8.36
CA GLU A 10 2.89 21.94 -8.56
C GLU A 10 3.87 20.74 -8.55
N ILE A 11 4.94 20.77 -7.76
CA ILE A 11 5.40 19.52 -7.14
C ILE A 11 4.22 19.11 -6.28
N SER A 12 3.29 18.38 -6.91
CA SER A 12 2.03 17.98 -6.30
C SER A 12 2.38 17.33 -4.98
N GLU A 13 1.59 17.58 -3.95
CA GLU A 13 1.63 16.76 -2.74
C GLU A 13 1.67 15.28 -3.14
N ASP A 14 1.03 14.89 -4.24
CA ASP A 14 1.16 13.58 -4.87
C ASP A 14 2.61 13.14 -5.18
N GLU A 15 3.47 13.97 -5.76
CA GLU A 15 4.87 13.62 -6.06
C GLU A 15 5.75 13.56 -4.79
N LEU A 16 5.49 14.43 -3.80
CA LEU A 16 6.17 14.42 -2.49
C LEU A 16 5.72 13.25 -1.60
N LEU A 17 4.42 12.98 -1.55
CA LEU A 17 3.83 11.80 -0.90
C LEU A 17 4.30 10.54 -1.63
N ARG A 18 4.41 10.55 -2.96
CA ARG A 18 4.96 9.44 -3.74
C ARG A 18 6.44 9.19 -3.44
N GLN A 19 7.20 10.21 -3.05
CA GLN A 19 8.59 10.06 -2.61
C GLN A 19 8.68 9.55 -1.16
N GLU A 20 7.86 10.07 -0.24
CA GLU A 20 7.78 9.61 1.16
C GLU A 20 7.23 8.17 1.27
N PHE A 21 6.26 7.83 0.43
CA PHE A 21 5.62 6.51 0.36
C PHE A 21 6.14 5.66 -0.79
N ALA A 22 7.26 6.00 -1.44
CA ALA A 22 7.81 5.25 -2.59
C ALA A 22 8.03 3.77 -2.28
N HIS A 23 8.35 3.46 -1.02
CA HIS A 23 8.59 2.10 -0.54
C HIS A 23 7.32 1.40 -0.07
N LEU A 24 6.26 2.14 0.22
CA LEU A 24 5.01 1.62 0.77
C LEU A 24 4.29 0.66 -0.17
N PRO A 25 4.19 0.90 -1.51
CA PRO A 25 3.66 -0.08 -2.44
C PRO A 25 4.45 -1.38 -2.40
N LYS A 26 5.79 -1.32 -2.28
CA LYS A 26 6.64 -2.52 -2.20
C LYS A 26 6.42 -3.29 -0.90
N ILE A 27 6.24 -2.59 0.22
CA ILE A 27 5.96 -3.20 1.52
C ILE A 27 4.58 -3.87 1.50
N ILE A 28 3.55 -3.16 1.02
CA ILE A 28 2.18 -3.70 0.91
C ILE A 28 2.16 -4.88 -0.06
N ALA A 29 2.93 -4.83 -1.15
CA ALA A 29 3.08 -5.95 -2.06
C ALA A 29 3.72 -7.18 -1.40
N ALA A 30 4.81 -6.99 -0.66
CA ALA A 30 5.43 -8.08 0.10
C ALA A 30 4.48 -8.68 1.14
N PHE A 31 3.68 -7.84 1.81
CA PHE A 31 2.64 -8.31 2.74
C PHE A 31 1.52 -9.07 2.03
N ALA A 32 1.09 -8.61 0.86
CA ALA A 32 0.09 -9.31 0.07
C ALA A 32 0.61 -10.66 -0.42
N GLU A 33 1.90 -10.74 -0.77
CA GLU A 33 2.56 -12.01 -1.10
C GLU A 33 2.61 -12.97 0.08
N ILE A 34 2.96 -12.48 1.26
CA ILE A 34 2.97 -13.27 2.50
C ILE A 34 1.57 -13.80 2.84
N LEU A 35 0.53 -13.01 2.59
CA LEU A 35 -0.86 -13.39 2.85
C LEU A 35 -1.44 -14.28 1.74
N TRP A 36 -0.98 -14.13 0.49
CA TRP A 36 -1.43 -14.90 -0.65
C TRP A 36 -0.74 -16.25 -0.75
N ALA A 37 0.52 -16.32 -0.31
CA ALA A 37 1.21 -17.57 -0.13
C ALA A 37 0.52 -18.36 0.99
N ASP A 38 -0.43 -19.21 0.60
CA ASP A 38 -1.12 -20.22 1.41
C ASP A 38 -0.17 -21.34 1.87
N ASP A 39 1.11 -21.02 2.01
CA ASP A 39 2.15 -21.96 2.39
C ASP A 39 2.51 -21.65 3.85
N GLU A 40 2.06 -22.54 4.74
CA GLU A 40 2.26 -22.48 6.19
C GLU A 40 3.75 -22.37 6.58
N THR A 41 4.67 -22.63 5.64
CA THR A 41 6.12 -22.49 5.83
C THR A 41 6.65 -21.08 5.60
N LEU A 42 5.92 -20.21 4.88
CA LEU A 42 6.36 -18.84 4.57
C LEU A 42 5.97 -17.82 5.64
N ALA A 43 4.85 -18.03 6.34
CA ALA A 43 4.45 -17.17 7.46
C ALA A 43 3.56 -17.90 8.46
N THR A 44 3.95 -17.82 9.73
CA THR A 44 3.12 -18.30 10.85
C THR A 44 1.86 -17.44 11.02
N GLU A 45 0.82 -17.99 11.63
CA GLU A 45 -0.43 -17.27 11.95
C GLU A 45 -0.18 -15.99 12.77
N GLU A 46 0.84 -15.99 13.65
CA GLU A 46 1.27 -14.78 14.36
C GLU A 46 1.78 -13.71 13.40
N THR A 47 2.59 -14.11 12.40
CA THR A 47 3.13 -13.20 11.38
C THR A 47 2.01 -12.62 10.54
N ILE A 48 1.05 -13.45 10.12
CA ILE A 48 -0.16 -13.04 9.40
C ILE A 48 -0.93 -12.00 10.21
N ASN A 49 -1.20 -12.26 11.49
CA ASN A 49 -1.90 -11.32 12.37
C ASN A 49 -1.14 -10.00 12.54
N ARG A 50 0.19 -10.03 12.66
CA ARG A 50 1.03 -8.83 12.71
C ARG A 50 0.93 -8.04 11.41
N VAL A 51 1.01 -8.70 10.26
CA VAL A 51 0.90 -8.09 8.93
C VAL A 51 -0.47 -7.42 8.76
N ILE A 52 -1.56 -8.11 9.10
CA ILE A 52 -2.92 -7.57 9.04
C ILE A 52 -3.06 -6.33 9.94
N LYS A 53 -2.53 -6.39 11.16
CA LYS A 53 -2.54 -5.24 12.08
C LYS A 53 -1.80 -4.04 11.51
N GLN A 54 -0.63 -4.25 10.89
CA GLN A 54 0.11 -3.18 10.22
C GLN A 54 -0.65 -2.62 9.01
N LEU A 55 -1.25 -3.49 8.19
CA LEU A 55 -2.06 -3.07 7.03
C LEU A 55 -3.26 -2.22 7.46
N ARG A 56 -3.93 -2.54 8.58
CA ARG A 56 -5.01 -1.69 9.14
C ARG A 56 -4.49 -0.32 9.56
N VAL A 57 -3.32 -0.26 10.20
CA VAL A 57 -2.68 1.01 10.57
C VAL A 57 -2.33 1.82 9.33
N PHE A 58 -1.77 1.20 8.29
CA PHE A 58 -1.48 1.87 7.02
C PHE A 58 -2.76 2.39 6.35
N LYS A 59 -3.80 1.56 6.23
CA LYS A 59 -5.10 1.96 5.69
C LYS A 59 -5.72 3.14 6.46
N SER A 60 -5.53 3.21 7.77
CA SER A 60 -6.03 4.31 8.59
C SER A 60 -5.18 5.59 8.52
N ARG A 61 -3.89 5.46 8.23
CA ARG A 61 -2.96 6.61 8.16
C ARG A 61 -2.89 7.22 6.76
N LEU A 62 -3.11 6.41 5.74
CA LEU A 62 -3.06 6.84 4.35
C LEU A 62 -4.43 7.33 3.90
N PRO A 63 -4.48 8.40 3.09
CA PRO A 63 -5.71 8.81 2.45
C PRO A 63 -6.14 7.77 1.41
N SER A 64 -7.45 7.66 1.20
CA SER A 64 -8.09 6.57 0.44
C SER A 64 -7.64 6.51 -1.03
N ASN A 65 -7.27 7.66 -1.60
CA ASN A 65 -6.72 7.77 -2.95
C ASN A 65 -5.35 7.07 -3.07
N ILE A 66 -4.46 7.29 -2.09
CA ILE A 66 -3.11 6.68 -2.07
C ILE A 66 -3.22 5.17 -1.83
N TRP A 67 -4.07 4.74 -0.90
CA TRP A 67 -4.33 3.32 -0.67
C TRP A 67 -4.85 2.61 -1.92
N SER A 68 -5.82 3.21 -2.62
CA SER A 68 -6.38 2.66 -3.86
C SER A 68 -5.37 2.66 -5.01
N SER A 69 -4.53 3.70 -5.10
CA SER A 69 -3.44 3.77 -6.07
C SER A 69 -2.43 2.63 -5.86
N ILE A 70 -2.04 2.38 -4.60
CA ILE A 70 -1.16 1.27 -4.23
C ILE A 70 -1.80 -0.08 -4.58
N LEU A 71 -3.06 -0.30 -4.19
CA LEU A 71 -3.76 -1.54 -4.54
C LEU A 71 -3.86 -1.75 -6.05
N SER A 72 -4.03 -0.68 -6.83
CA SER A 72 -4.08 -0.77 -8.29
C SER A 72 -2.77 -1.23 -8.93
N THR A 73 -1.64 -1.10 -8.22
CA THR A 73 -0.34 -1.64 -8.68
C THR A 73 -0.17 -3.14 -8.40
N LEU A 74 -1.03 -3.72 -7.57
CA LEU A 74 -1.00 -5.13 -7.16
C LEU A 74 -1.84 -6.00 -8.09
N GLU A 75 -1.47 -7.28 -8.20
CA GLU A 75 -2.30 -8.24 -8.94
C GLU A 75 -3.67 -8.45 -8.27
N PRO A 76 -4.74 -8.70 -9.05
CA PRO A 76 -6.10 -8.87 -8.52
C PRO A 76 -6.22 -9.92 -7.41
N SER A 77 -5.47 -11.02 -7.53
CA SER A 77 -5.42 -12.10 -6.53
C SER A 77 -4.95 -11.59 -5.16
N ARG A 78 -3.93 -10.73 -5.16
CA ARG A 78 -3.33 -10.12 -3.96
C ARG A 78 -4.25 -9.06 -3.36
N GLN A 79 -4.91 -8.27 -4.20
CA GLN A 79 -5.91 -7.30 -3.75
C GLN A 79 -7.06 -7.99 -3.03
N ASN A 80 -7.56 -9.12 -3.58
CA ASN A 80 -8.66 -9.86 -2.98
C ASN A 80 -8.27 -10.44 -1.62
N VAL A 81 -7.09 -11.05 -1.51
CA VAL A 81 -6.57 -11.58 -0.24
C VAL A 81 -6.48 -10.47 0.82
N LEU A 82 -5.92 -9.31 0.47
CA LEU A 82 -5.81 -8.17 1.37
C LEU A 82 -7.19 -7.69 1.83
N GLN A 83 -8.16 -7.60 0.92
CA GLN A 83 -9.52 -7.19 1.26
C GLN A 83 -10.21 -8.18 2.19
N LEU A 84 -10.06 -9.48 1.95
CA LEU A 84 -10.61 -10.53 2.81
C LEU A 84 -9.99 -10.48 4.21
N SER A 85 -8.66 -10.39 4.32
CA SER A 85 -7.96 -10.30 5.60
C SER A 85 -8.26 -9.01 6.38
N LEU A 86 -8.57 -7.90 5.68
CA LEU A 86 -8.94 -6.63 6.30
C LEU A 86 -10.43 -6.52 6.66
N SER A 87 -11.28 -7.36 6.07
CA SER A 87 -12.74 -7.37 6.31
C SER A 87 -13.17 -8.33 7.41
N SER A 88 -12.29 -9.27 7.81
CA SER A 88 -12.51 -10.20 8.93
C SER A 88 -12.20 -9.59 10.29
#